data_AF-A0A2E5JHB4-F1
#
_entry.id   AF-A0A2E5JHB4-F1
#
_cell.length_a   1.000
_cell.length_b   1.000
_cell.length_c   1.000
_cell.angle_alpha   90.00
_cell.angle_beta   90.00
_cell.angle_gamma   90.00
#
_symmetry.space_group_name_H-M   'P 1'
#
loop_
_entity.id
_entity.type
_entity.pdbx_description
1 polymer ?
#
loop_
_entity_poly.entity_id
_entity_poly.type
_entity_poly.pdbx_seq_one_letter_code
_entity_poly.pdbx_strand_id
1 'polypeptide(L)'
;MKKLLIALSLLFSSVSFAALDQDDVINAMAGQWSMSLEGEQIKFLVRSTGEISIISRNHDYVTATLSFAGSNVDWQINGLPVAHIIITEGSDEDVRDVHFLVTAIEYDEEISLKKLAVFSTFNDGPNDFSDVDSWSNFKKYDPKTKKWLEVK
;
A
#
# COMPACT_ATOMS: atom_id res chain seq x y z
N MET A 1 -11.26 0.82 50.78
CA MET A 1 -10.24 1.36 49.84
C MET A 1 -9.62 0.31 48.93
N LYS A 2 -9.11 -0.83 49.43
CA LYS A 2 -8.50 -1.89 48.59
C LYS A 2 -9.40 -2.43 47.45
N LYS A 3 -10.71 -2.62 47.70
CA LYS A 3 -11.65 -3.11 46.67
C LYS A 3 -11.89 -2.11 45.52
N LEU A 4 -11.76 -0.81 45.78
CA LEU A 4 -11.93 0.24 44.76
C LEU A 4 -10.73 0.30 43.81
N LEU A 5 -9.52 0.14 44.34
CA LEU A 5 -8.27 0.06 43.57
C LEU A 5 -8.22 -1.17 42.65
N ILE A 6 -8.77 -2.30 43.11
CA ILE A 6 -8.87 -3.53 42.30
C ILE A 6 -9.89 -3.36 41.18
N ALA A 7 -11.05 -2.75 41.45
CA ALA A 7 -12.04 -2.47 40.40
C ALA A 7 -11.52 -1.46 39.36
N LEU A 8 -10.75 -0.45 39.79
CA LEU A 8 -10.18 0.55 38.88
C LEU A 8 -9.08 -0.05 38.00
N SER A 9 -8.22 -0.92 38.55
CA SER A 9 -7.18 -1.61 37.75
C SER A 9 -7.75 -2.65 36.77
N LEU A 10 -8.90 -3.26 37.08
CA LEU A 10 -9.65 -4.10 36.15
C LEU A 10 -10.28 -3.30 35.00
N LEU A 11 -10.70 -2.05 35.24
CA LEU A 11 -11.21 -1.16 34.18
C LEU A 11 -10.09 -0.59 33.28
N PHE A 12 -8.87 -0.44 33.80
CA PHE A 12 -7.71 0.00 33.00
C PHE A 12 -7.03 -1.14 32.24
N SER A 13 -7.34 -2.41 32.51
CA SER A 13 -6.77 -3.55 31.77
C SER A 13 -7.61 -3.97 30.55
N SER A 14 -8.76 -3.35 30.33
CA SER A 14 -9.61 -3.58 29.14
C SER A 14 -9.31 -2.65 27.96
N VAL A 15 -8.32 -1.75 28.06
CA VAL A 15 -7.76 -1.07 26.88
C VAL A 15 -6.72 -1.96 26.23
N SER A 16 -7.17 -3.09 25.69
CA SER A 16 -6.41 -3.82 24.69
C SER A 16 -6.55 -3.02 23.40
N PHE A 17 -5.48 -2.33 22.98
CA PHE A 17 -5.41 -1.84 21.61
C PHE A 17 -5.47 -3.08 20.70
N ALA A 18 -6.40 -3.10 19.75
CA ALA A 18 -6.42 -4.14 18.74
C ALA A 18 -5.09 -4.11 17.99
N ALA A 19 -4.51 -5.28 17.73
CA ALA A 19 -3.35 -5.38 16.87
C ALA A 19 -3.85 -5.43 15.42
N LEU A 20 -3.33 -4.55 14.56
CA LEU A 20 -3.54 -4.67 13.12
C LEU A 20 -3.05 -6.04 12.67
N ASP A 21 -3.88 -6.75 11.90
CA ASP A 21 -3.48 -7.99 11.24
C ASP A 21 -3.29 -7.79 9.73
N GLN A 22 -2.91 -8.86 9.03
CA GLN A 22 -2.69 -8.80 7.59
C GLN A 22 -4.00 -8.61 6.82
N ASP A 23 -5.10 -9.19 7.29
CA ASP A 23 -6.40 -9.15 6.61
C ASP A 23 -6.97 -7.73 6.66
N ASP A 24 -6.80 -7.05 7.77
CA ASP A 24 -7.06 -5.63 7.98
C ASP A 24 -6.35 -4.76 6.93
N VAL A 25 -5.06 -4.98 6.72
CA VAL A 25 -4.27 -4.27 5.70
C VAL A 25 -4.73 -4.63 4.28
N ILE A 26 -4.99 -5.90 4.00
CA ILE A 26 -5.49 -6.35 2.68
C ILE A 26 -6.83 -5.68 2.38
N ASN A 27 -7.74 -5.67 3.34
CA ASN A 27 -9.05 -5.03 3.22
C ASN A 27 -8.91 -3.52 3.03
N ALA A 28 -8.01 -2.87 3.77
CA ALA A 28 -7.70 -1.47 3.59
C ALA A 28 -7.09 -1.18 2.20
N MET A 29 -6.29 -2.09 1.65
CA MET A 29 -5.71 -1.97 0.30
C MET A 29 -6.70 -2.28 -0.82
N ALA A 30 -7.71 -3.11 -0.58
CA ALA A 30 -8.68 -3.52 -1.58
C ALA A 30 -9.38 -2.32 -2.26
N GLY A 31 -9.56 -2.41 -3.57
CA GLY A 31 -10.19 -1.37 -4.38
C GLY A 31 -9.45 -1.08 -5.69
N GLN A 32 -9.96 -0.08 -6.41
CA GLN A 32 -9.33 0.39 -7.65
C GLN A 32 -8.29 1.45 -7.35
N TRP A 33 -7.18 1.36 -8.06
CA TRP A 33 -6.04 2.24 -7.93
C TRP A 33 -5.63 2.77 -9.29
N SER A 34 -5.01 3.95 -9.30
CA SER A 34 -4.46 4.54 -10.51
C SER A 34 -3.14 5.24 -10.21
N MET A 35 -2.23 5.20 -11.17
CA MET A 35 -1.02 5.99 -11.18
C MET A 35 -0.85 6.67 -12.53
N SER A 36 -0.04 7.73 -12.56
CA SER A 36 0.44 8.28 -13.83
C SER A 36 1.91 7.91 -14.01
N LEU A 37 2.24 7.41 -15.19
CA LEU A 37 3.60 7.13 -15.63
C LEU A 37 3.79 7.83 -16.96
N GLU A 38 4.76 8.76 -17.05
CA GLU A 38 5.09 9.50 -18.28
C GLU A 38 3.90 10.14 -19.02
N GLY A 39 2.86 10.56 -18.27
CA GLY A 39 1.65 11.16 -18.82
C GLY A 39 0.54 10.17 -19.20
N GLU A 40 0.83 8.86 -19.14
CA GLU A 40 -0.18 7.82 -19.26
C GLU A 40 -0.80 7.49 -17.90
N GLN A 41 -2.03 6.94 -17.91
CA GLN A 41 -2.72 6.50 -16.70
C GLN A 41 -2.83 4.97 -16.67
N ILE A 42 -2.18 4.35 -15.69
CA ILE A 42 -2.31 2.91 -15.42
C ILE A 42 -3.36 2.75 -14.32
N LYS A 43 -4.32 1.84 -14.53
CA LYS A 43 -5.31 1.47 -13.51
C LYS A 43 -5.20 -0.01 -13.18
N PHE A 44 -5.27 -0.31 -11.90
CA PHE A 44 -5.20 -1.67 -11.39
C PHE A 44 -6.18 -1.88 -10.25
N LEU A 45 -6.54 -3.14 -10.01
CA LEU A 45 -7.46 -3.57 -8.97
C LEU A 45 -6.69 -4.40 -7.95
N VAL A 46 -6.80 -4.04 -6.68
CA VAL A 46 -6.41 -4.89 -5.56
C VAL A 46 -7.66 -5.57 -5.03
N ARG A 47 -7.68 -6.90 -5.00
CA ARG A 47 -8.78 -7.71 -4.49
C ARG A 47 -8.66 -7.86 -2.98
N SER A 48 -9.78 -8.18 -2.32
CA SER A 48 -9.79 -8.53 -0.89
C SER A 48 -9.05 -9.83 -0.55
N THR A 49 -8.56 -10.55 -1.56
CA THR A 49 -7.66 -11.72 -1.42
C THR A 49 -6.18 -11.33 -1.36
N GLY A 50 -5.85 -10.05 -1.56
CA GLY A 50 -4.47 -9.58 -1.70
C GLY A 50 -3.90 -9.72 -3.12
N GLU A 51 -4.68 -10.24 -4.07
CA GLU A 51 -4.28 -10.33 -5.48
C GLU A 51 -4.39 -8.96 -6.16
N ILE A 52 -3.45 -8.68 -7.07
CA ILE A 52 -3.43 -7.46 -7.89
C ILE A 52 -3.63 -7.80 -9.37
N SER A 53 -4.32 -6.94 -10.11
CA SER A 53 -4.50 -7.10 -11.56
C SER A 53 -4.58 -5.76 -12.27
N ILE A 54 -3.92 -5.62 -13.42
CA ILE A 54 -4.08 -4.46 -14.30
C ILE A 54 -5.47 -4.52 -14.95
N ILE A 55 -6.21 -3.41 -14.94
CA ILE A 55 -7.59 -3.34 -15.49
C ILE A 55 -7.75 -2.34 -16.64
N SER A 56 -6.77 -1.45 -16.86
CA SER A 56 -6.73 -0.54 -18.01
C SER A 56 -5.28 -0.24 -18.34
N ARG A 57 -4.88 -0.45 -19.60
CA ARG A 57 -3.54 -0.19 -20.10
C ARG A 57 -3.59 0.37 -21.53
N ASN A 58 -2.65 1.24 -21.87
CA ASN A 58 -2.37 1.64 -23.24
C ASN A 58 -1.25 0.78 -23.89
N HIS A 59 -0.43 0.10 -23.08
CA HIS A 59 0.73 -0.67 -23.52
C HIS A 59 0.59 -2.17 -23.24
N ASP A 60 1.21 -3.00 -24.07
CA ASP A 60 1.05 -4.46 -24.04
C ASP A 60 1.88 -5.19 -22.98
N TYR A 61 2.88 -4.51 -22.40
CA TYR A 61 3.83 -5.09 -21.43
C TYR A 61 3.82 -4.32 -20.11
N VAL A 62 2.68 -4.38 -19.40
CA VAL A 62 2.56 -3.87 -18.03
C VAL A 62 2.10 -4.98 -17.11
N THR A 63 2.87 -5.23 -16.06
CA THR A 63 2.53 -6.19 -15.00
C THR A 63 2.50 -5.49 -13.64
N ALA A 64 1.74 -6.06 -12.71
CA ALA A 64 1.67 -5.57 -11.34
C ALA A 64 1.91 -6.72 -10.37
N THR A 65 2.74 -6.46 -9.37
CA THR A 65 2.97 -7.36 -8.24
C THR A 65 2.65 -6.63 -6.94
N LEU A 66 2.06 -7.34 -5.99
CA LEU A 66 1.76 -6.84 -4.66
C LEU A 66 2.28 -7.84 -3.64
N SER A 67 3.09 -7.37 -2.71
CA SER A 67 3.53 -8.13 -1.55
C SER A 67 3.21 -7.38 -0.27
N PHE A 68 2.88 -8.12 0.78
CA PHE A 68 2.66 -7.57 2.11
C PHE A 68 3.84 -7.94 3.00
N ALA A 69 4.29 -6.99 3.80
CA ALA A 69 5.44 -7.14 4.70
C ALA A 69 5.01 -6.88 6.14
N GLY A 70 5.13 -7.89 7.00
CA GLY A 70 4.73 -7.82 8.40
C GLY A 70 4.67 -9.22 9.02
N SER A 71 4.81 -9.32 10.34
CA SER A 71 4.65 -10.60 11.03
C SER A 71 3.19 -10.80 11.40
N ASN A 72 2.66 -12.03 11.31
CA ASN A 72 1.28 -12.36 11.71
C ASN A 72 0.93 -11.96 13.17
N VAL A 73 1.90 -11.54 13.97
CA VAL A 73 1.77 -11.27 15.39
C VAL A 73 1.78 -9.77 15.68
N ASP A 74 2.33 -8.95 14.79
CA ASP A 74 2.46 -7.52 15.01
C ASP A 74 2.69 -6.76 13.69
N TRP A 75 1.62 -6.19 13.13
CA TRP A 75 1.68 -5.23 12.03
C TRP A 75 1.64 -3.78 12.54
N GLN A 76 1.70 -3.53 13.86
CA GLN A 76 1.69 -2.18 14.45
C GLN A 76 3.02 -1.42 14.28
N ILE A 77 3.72 -1.64 13.17
CA ILE A 77 4.96 -0.92 12.92
C ILE A 77 4.63 0.38 12.19
N ASN A 78 4.04 1.31 12.95
CA ASN A 78 3.73 2.66 12.51
C ASN A 78 4.95 3.28 11.81
N GLY A 79 4.84 3.46 10.49
CA GLY A 79 5.89 4.06 9.67
C GLY A 79 6.84 3.06 8.98
N LEU A 80 6.65 1.75 9.12
CA LEU A 80 7.30 0.77 8.26
C LEU A 80 6.43 0.38 7.06
N PRO A 81 7.04 -0.09 5.95
CA PRO A 81 6.29 -0.57 4.81
C PRO A 81 5.52 -1.84 5.18
N VAL A 82 4.20 -1.80 4.99
CA VAL A 82 3.29 -2.95 5.15
C VAL A 82 2.85 -3.53 3.82
N ALA A 83 2.86 -2.72 2.75
CA ALA A 83 2.56 -3.18 1.40
C ALA A 83 3.57 -2.60 0.42
N HIS A 84 3.98 -3.42 -0.54
CA HIS A 84 4.86 -3.05 -1.64
C HIS A 84 4.19 -3.44 -2.94
N ILE A 85 3.87 -2.42 -3.75
CA ILE A 85 3.35 -2.61 -5.10
C ILE A 85 4.49 -2.29 -6.08
N ILE A 86 4.68 -3.17 -7.04
CA ILE A 86 5.63 -2.98 -8.14
C ILE A 86 4.82 -3.01 -9.43
N ILE A 87 4.88 -1.93 -10.19
CA ILE A 87 4.35 -1.86 -11.56
C ILE A 87 5.55 -1.90 -12.50
N THR A 88 5.61 -2.93 -13.32
CA THR A 88 6.69 -3.14 -14.28
C THR A 88 6.17 -2.83 -15.66
N GLU A 89 6.87 -1.98 -16.40
CA GLU A 89 6.63 -1.65 -17.80
C GLU A 89 7.84 -2.06 -18.65
N GLY A 90 7.58 -2.68 -19.80
CA GLY A 90 8.61 -3.06 -20.77
C GLY A 90 8.86 -4.57 -20.84
N SER A 91 9.84 -4.96 -21.64
CA SER A 91 10.23 -6.36 -21.81
C SER A 91 11.71 -6.48 -22.09
N ASP A 92 12.34 -7.52 -21.53
CA ASP A 92 13.72 -7.92 -21.79
C ASP A 92 14.75 -6.88 -21.30
N GLU A 93 15.38 -6.13 -22.20
CA GLU A 93 16.50 -5.23 -21.90
C GLU A 93 16.07 -3.81 -21.49
N ASP A 94 14.83 -3.42 -21.79
CA ASP A 94 14.25 -2.12 -21.43
C ASP A 94 13.10 -2.34 -20.43
N VAL A 95 13.42 -2.35 -19.14
CA VAL A 95 12.43 -2.58 -18.08
C VAL A 95 12.45 -1.44 -17.08
N ARG A 96 11.27 -0.87 -16.84
CA ARG A 96 11.04 0.11 -15.78
C ARG A 96 10.19 -0.48 -14.69
N ASP A 97 10.70 -0.48 -13.47
CA ASP A 97 9.93 -0.83 -12.28
C ASP A 97 9.57 0.42 -11.50
N VAL A 98 8.28 0.60 -11.22
CA VAL A 98 7.77 1.64 -10.34
C VAL A 98 7.36 1.00 -9.02
N HIS A 99 8.05 1.38 -7.95
CA HIS A 99 7.85 0.85 -6.62
C HIS A 99 7.01 1.81 -5.79
N PHE A 100 5.97 1.28 -5.14
CA PHE A 100 5.13 1.99 -4.18
C PHE A 100 5.19 1.27 -2.84
N LEU A 101 5.76 1.95 -1.85
CA LEU A 101 5.75 1.50 -0.47
C LEU A 101 4.63 2.20 0.29
N VAL A 102 3.79 1.41 0.96
CA VAL A 102 2.64 1.87 1.72
C VAL A 102 2.82 1.44 3.17
N THR A 103 2.50 2.34 4.10
CA THR A 103 2.33 2.04 5.53
C THR A 103 0.84 2.08 5.87
N ALA A 104 0.43 1.31 6.87
CA ALA A 104 -0.88 1.45 7.50
C ALA A 104 -0.70 2.08 8.88
N ILE A 105 -1.65 2.90 9.30
CA ILE A 105 -1.72 3.46 10.65
C ILE A 105 -3.16 3.31 11.14
N GLU A 106 -3.32 2.75 12.32
CA GLU A 106 -4.61 2.67 13.01
C GLU A 106 -4.79 3.89 13.91
N TYR A 107 -5.92 4.59 13.75
CA TYR A 107 -6.37 5.62 14.68
C TYR A 107 -7.84 5.36 14.99
N ASP A 108 -8.16 5.17 16.28
CA ASP A 108 -9.54 5.01 16.77
C ASP A 108 -10.36 3.97 15.95
N GLU A 109 -9.80 2.77 15.74
CA GLU A 109 -10.40 1.66 14.99
C GLU A 109 -10.53 1.88 13.46
N GLU A 110 -10.03 3.00 12.92
CA GLU A 110 -9.96 3.24 11.49
C GLU A 110 -8.53 3.05 10.95
N ILE A 111 -8.40 2.21 9.92
CA ILE A 111 -7.14 1.96 9.22
C ILE A 111 -6.94 3.00 8.14
N SER A 112 -5.90 3.82 8.29
CA SER A 112 -5.49 4.80 7.30
C SER A 112 -4.24 4.32 6.56
N LEU A 113 -4.33 4.23 5.23
CA LEU A 113 -3.17 3.98 4.37
C LEU A 113 -2.41 5.27 4.11
N LYS A 114 -1.09 5.21 4.18
CA LYS A 114 -0.21 6.31 3.82
C LYS A 114 0.90 5.86 2.89
N LYS A 115 1.29 6.76 2.00
CA LYS A 115 2.40 6.57 1.07
C LYS A 115 3.70 6.78 1.84
N LEU A 116 4.55 5.76 1.85
CA LEU A 116 5.87 5.83 2.48
C LEU A 116 6.92 6.31 1.48
N ALA A 117 6.99 5.66 0.32
CA ALA A 117 7.93 6.02 -0.74
C ALA A 117 7.39 5.63 -2.11
N VAL A 118 7.80 6.38 -3.12
CA VAL A 118 7.54 6.09 -4.52
C VAL A 118 8.80 6.40 -5.29
N PHE A 119 9.31 5.42 -6.04
CA PHE A 119 10.51 5.57 -6.83
C PHE A 119 10.43 4.65 -8.04
N SER A 120 11.16 5.00 -9.09
CA SER A 120 11.27 4.14 -10.27
C SER A 120 12.72 3.77 -10.51
N THR A 121 12.92 2.51 -10.88
CA THR A 121 14.21 1.99 -11.32
C THR A 121 14.09 1.66 -12.80
N PHE A 122 15.16 1.93 -13.54
CA PHE A 122 15.29 1.56 -14.94
C PHE A 122 16.42 0.54 -15.07
N ASN A 123 16.14 -0.55 -15.76
CA ASN A 123 17.11 -1.56 -16.14
C ASN A 123 17.29 -1.47 -17.66
N ASP A 124 18.47 -0.97 -18.08
CA ASP A 124 18.94 -0.85 -19.47
C ASP A 124 20.00 -1.94 -19.76
N GLY A 125 19.67 -3.18 -19.41
CA GLY A 125 20.62 -4.30 -19.44
C GLY A 125 21.84 -4.11 -18.51
N PRO A 126 23.03 -4.64 -18.85
CA PRO A 126 24.18 -4.72 -17.93
C PRO A 126 24.83 -3.37 -17.56
N ASN A 127 24.29 -2.23 -18.00
CA ASN A 127 25.06 -1.00 -18.13
C ASN A 127 24.68 0.19 -17.25
N ASP A 128 23.54 0.25 -16.57
CA ASP A 128 23.34 1.23 -15.47
C ASP A 128 21.96 1.09 -14.82
N PHE A 129 21.90 1.31 -13.50
CA PHE A 129 20.66 1.61 -12.79
C PHE A 129 20.56 3.11 -12.64
N SER A 130 19.45 3.71 -13.08
CA SER A 130 19.16 5.12 -12.81
C SER A 130 17.87 5.26 -12.02
N ASP A 131 17.95 5.99 -10.91
CA ASP A 131 16.78 6.42 -10.14
C ASP A 131 16.12 7.57 -10.88
N VAL A 132 14.91 7.36 -11.39
CA VAL A 132 14.12 8.44 -12.00
C VAL A 132 13.06 8.88 -11.00
N ASP A 133 13.24 10.09 -10.49
CA ASP A 133 12.33 10.75 -9.56
C ASP A 133 11.15 11.36 -10.34
N SER A 134 10.37 10.51 -11.03
CA SER A 134 9.14 10.94 -11.68
C SER A 134 7.97 10.76 -10.71
N TRP A 135 7.35 11.87 -10.30
CA TRP A 135 6.22 11.90 -9.38
C TRP A 135 5.00 11.19 -9.96
N SER A 136 4.91 9.87 -9.77
CA SER A 136 3.68 9.14 -10.07
C SER A 136 2.65 9.43 -8.99
N ASN A 137 1.59 10.15 -9.35
CA ASN A 137 0.46 10.44 -8.47
C ASN A 137 -0.33 9.15 -8.20
N PHE A 138 0.02 8.44 -7.14
CA PHE A 138 -0.66 7.23 -6.69
C PHE A 138 -1.99 7.57 -6.03
N LYS A 139 -3.09 7.06 -6.58
CA LYS A 139 -4.45 7.39 -6.13
C LYS A 139 -5.29 6.14 -5.94
N LYS A 140 -6.09 6.14 -4.87
CA LYS A 140 -7.13 5.15 -4.62
C LYS A 140 -8.49 5.72 -5.00
N TYR A 141 -9.33 4.92 -5.66
CA TYR A 141 -10.70 5.31 -5.95
C TYR A 141 -11.57 5.18 -4.69
N ASP A 142 -12.24 6.26 -4.30
CA ASP A 142 -13.26 6.23 -3.27
C ASP A 142 -14.65 6.09 -3.91
N PRO A 143 -15.35 4.95 -3.72
CA PRO A 143 -16.67 4.73 -4.28
C PRO A 143 -17.75 5.64 -3.66
N LYS A 144 -17.56 6.16 -2.45
CA LYS A 144 -18.52 7.04 -1.78
C LYS A 144 -18.55 8.41 -2.44
N THR A 145 -17.37 9.03 -2.61
CA THR A 145 -17.26 10.34 -3.26
C THR A 145 -17.16 10.28 -4.78
N LYS A 146 -16.95 9.08 -5.35
CA LYS A 146 -16.68 8.82 -6.77
C LYS A 146 -15.45 9.55 -7.30
N LYS A 147 -14.45 9.77 -6.43
CA LYS A 147 -13.22 10.52 -6.75
C LYS A 147 -11.98 9.66 -6.56
N TRP A 148 -10.93 10.00 -7.30
CA TRP A 148 -9.59 9.49 -7.07
C TRP A 148 -8.92 10.33 -5.98
N LEU A 149 -8.62 9.70 -4.85
CA LEU A 149 -7.98 10.32 -3.70
C LEU A 149 -6.50 9.96 -3.70
N GLU A 150 -5.64 10.97 -3.54
CA GLU A 150 -4.21 10.74 -3.34
C GLU A 150 -3.98 10.09 -1.98
N VAL A 151 -3.18 9.03 -1.98
CA VAL A 151 -2.71 8.44 -0.72
C VAL A 151 -1.51 9.26 -0.28
N LYS A 152 -1.70 10.00 0.80
CA LYS A 152 -0.72 10.94 1.34
C LYS A 152 0.42 10.24 2.03
#